data_AF-A0A3D1K9M4-F1
#
_entry.id   AF-A0A3D1K9M4-F1
#
_cell.length_a   1.000
_cell.length_b   1.000
_cell.length_c   1.000
_cell.angle_alpha   90.00
_cell.angle_beta   90.00
_cell.angle_gamma   90.00
#
_symmetry.space_group_name_H-M   'P 1'
#
loop_
_entity.id
_entity.type
_entity.pdbx_description
1 polymer ?
#
loop_
_entity_poly.entity_id
_entity_poly.type
_entity_poly.pdbx_seq_one_letter_code
_entity_poly.pdbx_strand_id
1 'polypeptide(L)'
;MPRLSKSKIFEMQSLLPGLHLQFNVPWKSVTTLGIGTKIPVLAEPEDDIQLCELLKYCDQNSIPVFVLGEGSNMVGSDKAMPGIVIRLSKNDFKRIKISHVHVTVGAGVSLYNLMNTCAEAGLGGSAPLAGIPGSLGGSLKMNAGARGISLGDIVEDICGFDFKGNHWKASGREIKWGYHKTSIPDDVIILAAICKFEKAQTSLEKDKIKNEIQWRRESYPAGRSAGCVFRNPVPDLSAGKLIDISSGKNLSSGDAVVSDKHANFLINRGKSTEKDFTELMLKVKKTVLSCTGIYLNSEVNFANPESDKAVSIKPARIALLKGGTSSEREVSLKSGGFVAEALRNAGYDVEEIDVKKPEVTPEMKKADIVFPVLHGGFGENGEIQKALEDAGISHVGCDSRACHTSIDKILSKNLMSGEDIPTAKFAILTRRDKSIPPDLKVPVVVKPPTEGSTVGISIVFNESDLDKAIETAFKYSADEILVEQYIKGTEITVGIVGEQVLPLVEIRFPGKTYDYDAKYTHQQGETRYFCPPDSVPADVQAKCQEYALKFFKALGGRDLMRIDMIIREKDNAIFVLESNNLPGFTESSLLPKAARTAGISFIELCARLAQMAMARKK
;
A
#
# COMPACT_ATOMS: atom_id res chain seq x y z
N MET A 1 -3.81 14.22 -34.62
CA MET A 1 -2.79 14.17 -35.70
C MET A 1 -3.39 13.48 -36.93
N PRO A 2 -3.10 13.95 -38.16
CA PRO A 2 -3.66 13.36 -39.37
C PRO A 2 -3.12 11.93 -39.61
N ARG A 3 -3.92 11.10 -40.27
CA ARG A 3 -3.52 9.75 -40.71
C ARG A 3 -2.31 9.84 -41.65
N LEU A 4 -1.43 8.85 -41.60
CA LEU A 4 -0.29 8.75 -42.52
C LEU A 4 -0.79 8.79 -43.97
N SER A 5 -0.25 9.68 -44.80
CA SER A 5 -0.72 9.84 -46.18
C SER A 5 -0.29 8.65 -47.04
N LYS A 6 -1.07 8.33 -48.07
CA LYS A 6 -0.69 7.28 -49.04
C LYS A 6 0.66 7.57 -49.70
N SER A 7 0.98 8.85 -49.92
CA SER A 7 2.28 9.27 -50.48
C SER A 7 3.45 8.86 -49.58
N LYS A 8 3.36 9.10 -48.27
CA LYS A 8 4.40 8.70 -47.30
C LYS A 8 4.55 7.18 -47.21
N ILE A 9 3.43 6.44 -47.28
CA ILE A 9 3.47 4.97 -47.31
C ILE A 9 4.21 4.46 -48.55
N PHE A 10 3.92 5.03 -49.73
CA PHE A 10 4.57 4.63 -50.98
C PHE A 10 6.06 4.96 -50.97
N GLU A 11 6.43 6.15 -50.48
CA GLU A 11 7.82 6.56 -50.32
C GLU A 11 8.57 5.60 -49.37
N MET A 12 7.97 5.26 -48.22
CA MET A 12 8.53 4.29 -47.28
C MET A 12 8.75 2.92 -47.91
N GLN A 13 7.82 2.42 -48.73
CA GLN A 13 7.99 1.16 -49.47
C GLN A 13 9.09 1.22 -50.52
N SER A 14 9.27 2.38 -51.17
CA SER A 14 10.31 2.58 -52.18
C SER A 14 11.70 2.68 -51.54
N LEU A 15 11.81 3.29 -50.37
CA LEU A 15 13.08 3.45 -49.65
C LEU A 15 13.51 2.17 -48.92
N LEU A 16 12.55 1.34 -48.51
CA LEU A 16 12.78 0.13 -47.72
C LEU A 16 12.25 -1.10 -48.48
N PRO A 17 12.92 -1.53 -49.57
CA PRO A 17 12.50 -2.69 -50.33
C PRO A 17 12.49 -3.93 -49.42
N GLY A 18 11.41 -4.71 -49.50
CA GLY A 18 11.21 -5.90 -48.66
C GLY A 18 10.62 -5.64 -47.27
N LEU A 19 10.40 -4.37 -46.85
CA LEU A 19 9.73 -4.11 -45.59
C LEU A 19 8.28 -4.62 -45.63
N HIS A 20 7.97 -5.55 -44.72
CA HIS A 20 6.62 -6.11 -44.64
C HIS A 20 5.66 -5.11 -43.99
N LEU A 21 4.77 -4.55 -44.81
CA LEU A 21 3.72 -3.64 -44.36
C LEU A 21 2.35 -4.29 -44.47
N GLN A 22 1.60 -4.25 -43.38
CA GLN A 22 0.20 -4.63 -43.34
C GLN A 22 -0.66 -3.40 -43.07
N PHE A 23 -1.83 -3.34 -43.72
CA PHE A 23 -2.75 -2.21 -43.62
C PHE A 23 -4.06 -2.63 -42.94
N ASN A 24 -4.61 -1.72 -42.13
CA ASN A 24 -5.91 -1.92 -41.48
C ASN A 24 -5.98 -3.23 -40.66
N VAL A 25 -4.90 -3.55 -39.95
CA VAL A 25 -4.77 -4.78 -39.16
C VAL A 25 -5.67 -4.71 -37.93
N PRO A 26 -6.62 -5.63 -37.71
CA PRO A 26 -7.46 -5.62 -36.52
C PRO A 26 -6.62 -5.81 -35.24
N TRP A 27 -6.86 -5.02 -34.19
CA TRP A 27 -6.15 -5.20 -32.91
C TRP A 27 -6.33 -6.62 -32.33
N LYS A 28 -7.49 -7.21 -32.59
CA LYS A 28 -7.84 -8.59 -32.19
C LYS A 28 -6.90 -9.66 -32.76
N SER A 29 -6.25 -9.43 -33.90
CA SER A 29 -5.29 -10.40 -34.46
C SER A 29 -3.88 -10.30 -33.88
N VAL A 30 -3.56 -9.21 -33.17
CA VAL A 30 -2.18 -8.92 -32.70
C VAL A 30 -2.06 -8.65 -31.19
N THR A 31 -3.17 -8.69 -30.45
CA THR A 31 -3.16 -8.57 -28.98
C THR A 31 -3.95 -9.70 -28.34
N THR A 32 -3.60 -10.11 -27.13
CA THR A 32 -4.31 -11.19 -26.43
C THR A 32 -5.69 -10.75 -25.94
N LEU A 33 -5.84 -9.51 -25.49
CA LEU A 33 -7.11 -8.92 -25.07
C LEU A 33 -8.06 -8.69 -26.25
N GLY A 34 -7.53 -8.27 -27.39
CA GLY A 34 -8.28 -8.08 -28.63
C GLY A 34 -9.36 -7.01 -28.59
N ILE A 35 -9.08 -5.93 -27.88
CA ILE A 35 -9.87 -4.69 -27.86
C ILE A 35 -9.22 -3.68 -28.82
N GLY A 36 -10.05 -2.82 -29.43
CA GLY A 36 -9.64 -1.82 -30.41
C GLY A 36 -10.10 -2.16 -31.82
N THR A 37 -10.15 -1.15 -32.69
CA THR A 37 -10.60 -1.28 -34.08
C THR A 37 -9.48 -1.82 -34.98
N LYS A 38 -8.71 -0.95 -35.62
CA LYS A 38 -7.68 -1.32 -36.59
C LYS A 38 -6.44 -0.44 -36.47
N ILE A 39 -5.28 -1.08 -36.59
CA ILE A 39 -3.98 -0.44 -36.79
C ILE A 39 -3.89 -0.02 -38.25
N PRO A 40 -3.71 1.28 -38.57
CA PRO A 40 -3.64 1.74 -39.96
C PRO A 40 -2.48 1.12 -40.74
N VAL A 41 -1.29 1.11 -40.14
CA VAL A 41 -0.06 0.56 -40.73
C VAL A 41 0.71 -0.21 -39.66
N LEU A 42 0.96 -1.49 -39.91
CA LEU A 42 1.82 -2.35 -39.12
C LEU A 42 3.05 -2.72 -39.96
N ALA A 43 4.23 -2.35 -39.49
CA ALA A 43 5.51 -2.66 -40.10
C ALA A 43 6.21 -3.79 -39.35
N GLU A 44 6.74 -4.76 -40.09
CA GLU A 44 7.47 -5.90 -39.55
C GLU A 44 8.84 -5.98 -40.23
N PRO A 45 9.87 -5.29 -39.68
CA PRO A 45 11.20 -5.31 -40.26
C PRO A 45 11.84 -6.70 -40.13
N GLU A 46 12.68 -7.05 -41.11
CA GLU A 46 13.36 -8.34 -41.17
C GLU A 46 14.67 -8.37 -40.36
N ASP A 47 15.40 -7.25 -40.32
CA ASP A 47 16.69 -7.13 -39.66
C ASP A 47 16.89 -5.74 -39.03
N ASP A 48 18.05 -5.56 -38.37
CA ASP A 48 18.42 -4.34 -37.69
C ASP A 48 18.70 -3.17 -38.64
N ILE A 49 19.21 -3.44 -39.84
CA ILE A 49 19.44 -2.44 -40.89
C ILE A 49 18.11 -1.82 -41.32
N GLN A 50 17.15 -2.66 -41.73
CA GLN A 50 15.84 -2.22 -42.19
C GLN A 50 15.06 -1.48 -41.09
N LEU A 51 15.16 -1.94 -39.83
CA LEU A 51 14.57 -1.23 -38.70
C LEU A 51 15.23 0.15 -38.48
N CYS A 52 16.56 0.26 -38.54
CA CYS A 52 17.26 1.52 -38.37
C CYS A 52 16.84 2.55 -39.43
N GLU A 53 16.77 2.13 -40.70
CA GLU A 53 16.33 2.99 -41.80
C GLU A 53 14.86 3.40 -41.66
N LEU A 54 13.99 2.48 -41.22
CA LEU A 54 12.59 2.79 -40.90
C LEU A 54 12.46 3.85 -39.80
N LEU A 55 13.24 3.73 -38.72
CA LEU A 55 13.21 4.69 -37.62
C LEU A 55 13.71 6.07 -38.07
N LYS A 56 14.80 6.12 -38.83
CA LYS A 56 15.31 7.37 -39.43
C LYS A 56 14.28 8.02 -40.35
N TYR A 57 13.62 7.24 -41.21
CA TYR A 57 12.56 7.76 -42.06
C TYR A 57 11.40 8.34 -41.23
N CYS A 58 11.00 7.64 -40.16
CA CYS A 58 9.93 8.11 -39.28
C CYS A 58 10.30 9.40 -38.55
N ASP A 59 11.51 9.50 -38.01
CA ASP A 59 12.02 10.71 -37.34
C ASP A 59 12.05 11.92 -38.29
N GLN A 60 12.67 11.75 -39.47
CA GLN A 60 12.76 12.79 -40.51
C GLN A 60 11.38 13.30 -40.95
N ASN A 61 10.37 12.43 -40.97
CA ASN A 61 9.02 12.75 -41.42
C ASN A 61 8.04 13.06 -40.28
N SER A 62 8.52 13.11 -39.04
CA SER A 62 7.72 13.30 -37.82
C SER A 62 6.54 12.32 -37.73
N ILE A 63 6.79 11.05 -38.08
CA ILE A 63 5.82 9.96 -38.01
C ILE A 63 5.96 9.31 -36.63
N PRO A 64 4.91 9.32 -35.79
CA PRO A 64 4.97 8.65 -34.50
C PRO A 64 5.14 7.13 -34.67
N VAL A 65 6.01 6.56 -33.84
CA VAL A 65 6.31 5.12 -33.82
C VAL A 65 5.73 4.51 -32.54
N PHE A 66 5.05 3.39 -32.69
CA PHE A 66 4.56 2.57 -31.59
C PHE A 66 5.12 1.17 -31.71
N VAL A 67 5.63 0.60 -30.63
CA VAL A 67 6.22 -0.74 -30.64
C VAL A 67 5.24 -1.74 -30.03
N LEU A 68 5.04 -2.86 -30.71
CA LEU A 68 4.21 -3.96 -30.24
C LEU A 68 5.01 -5.26 -30.23
N GLY A 69 5.03 -5.93 -29.07
CA GLY A 69 5.54 -7.30 -28.95
C GLY A 69 4.48 -8.33 -29.38
N GLU A 70 4.17 -9.28 -28.51
CA GLU A 70 3.04 -10.22 -28.68
C GLU A 70 1.68 -9.62 -28.25
N GLY A 71 1.66 -8.36 -27.79
CA GLY A 71 0.43 -7.66 -27.40
C GLY A 71 -0.29 -8.28 -26.19
N SER A 72 0.47 -8.90 -25.28
CA SER A 72 -0.06 -9.56 -24.07
C SER A 72 -0.39 -8.61 -22.92
N ASN A 73 0.12 -7.38 -22.95
CA ASN A 73 -0.09 -6.34 -21.92
C ASN A 73 -0.60 -5.02 -22.55
N MET A 74 -1.46 -5.12 -23.57
CA MET A 74 -1.88 -3.98 -24.41
C MET A 74 -3.39 -3.92 -24.61
N VAL A 75 -3.97 -2.74 -24.36
CA VAL A 75 -5.31 -2.35 -24.77
C VAL A 75 -5.22 -1.57 -26.07
N GLY A 76 -5.77 -2.14 -27.15
CA GLY A 76 -5.82 -1.46 -28.45
C GLY A 76 -6.80 -0.29 -28.45
N SER A 77 -6.70 0.57 -29.46
CA SER A 77 -7.55 1.76 -29.57
C SER A 77 -8.70 1.60 -30.56
N ASP A 78 -9.85 2.16 -30.21
CA ASP A 78 -10.98 2.35 -31.12
C ASP A 78 -10.76 3.52 -32.08
N LYS A 79 -9.91 4.47 -31.69
CA LYS A 79 -9.48 5.58 -32.54
C LYS A 79 -8.35 5.13 -33.47
N ALA A 80 -8.29 5.74 -34.66
CA ALA A 80 -7.18 5.51 -35.58
C ALA A 80 -5.89 6.07 -34.98
N MET A 81 -4.86 5.22 -34.83
CA MET A 81 -3.57 5.65 -34.32
C MET A 81 -2.87 6.61 -35.28
N PRO A 82 -2.23 7.68 -34.77
CA PRO A 82 -1.40 8.54 -35.61
C PRO A 82 -0.02 7.91 -35.78
N GLY A 83 0.30 7.38 -36.96
CA GLY A 83 1.64 6.85 -37.26
C GLY A 83 1.65 5.36 -37.58
N ILE A 84 2.76 4.70 -37.26
CA ILE A 84 2.99 3.27 -37.56
C ILE A 84 3.19 2.45 -36.29
N VAL A 85 2.76 1.19 -36.34
CA VAL A 85 3.12 0.19 -35.33
C VAL A 85 4.26 -0.66 -35.88
N ILE A 86 5.32 -0.86 -35.11
CA ILE A 86 6.44 -1.74 -35.44
C ILE A 86 6.34 -3.00 -34.59
N ARG A 87 6.45 -4.17 -35.23
CA ARG A 87 6.52 -5.46 -34.55
C ARG A 87 7.72 -6.27 -35.02
N LEU A 88 8.58 -6.64 -34.07
CA LEU A 88 9.79 -7.42 -34.32
C LEU A 88 9.46 -8.92 -34.35
N SER A 89 8.74 -9.37 -35.38
CA SER A 89 8.20 -10.74 -35.49
C SER A 89 8.94 -11.64 -36.48
N LYS A 90 9.96 -11.13 -37.19
CA LYS A 90 10.59 -11.78 -38.34
C LYS A 90 12.08 -12.06 -38.11
N ASN A 91 12.61 -13.01 -38.89
CA ASN A 91 14.03 -13.33 -39.09
C ASN A 91 14.91 -13.09 -37.85
N ASP A 92 15.75 -12.06 -37.87
CA ASP A 92 16.81 -11.81 -36.88
C ASP A 92 16.26 -11.64 -35.48
N PHE A 93 15.08 -11.02 -35.36
CA PHE A 93 14.42 -10.79 -34.09
C PHE A 93 13.80 -12.05 -33.47
N LYS A 94 13.74 -13.18 -34.20
CA LYS A 94 13.23 -14.47 -33.71
C LYS A 94 14.34 -15.52 -33.50
N ARG A 95 15.61 -15.14 -33.65
CA ARG A 95 16.75 -16.07 -33.50
C ARG A 95 17.12 -16.30 -32.03
N ILE A 96 17.56 -17.53 -31.73
CA ILE A 96 18.18 -17.93 -30.47
C ILE A 96 19.52 -18.57 -30.81
N LYS A 97 20.61 -18.12 -30.20
CA LYS A 97 21.94 -18.71 -30.34
C LYS A 97 22.52 -19.02 -28.97
N ILE A 98 22.92 -20.26 -28.76
CA ILE A 98 23.45 -20.74 -27.48
C ILE A 98 24.96 -20.93 -27.60
N SER A 99 25.70 -20.40 -26.63
CA SER A 99 27.15 -20.56 -26.48
C SER A 99 27.47 -20.83 -25.01
N HIS A 100 27.70 -22.10 -24.67
CA HIS A 100 27.83 -22.55 -23.29
C HIS A 100 26.61 -22.18 -22.44
N VAL A 101 26.78 -21.26 -21.48
CA VAL A 101 25.72 -20.77 -20.58
C VAL A 101 25.14 -19.43 -21.03
N HIS A 102 25.70 -18.83 -22.09
CA HIS A 102 25.28 -17.54 -22.63
C HIS A 102 24.38 -17.76 -23.84
N VAL A 103 23.23 -17.08 -23.85
CA VAL A 103 22.22 -17.21 -24.89
C VAL A 103 21.92 -15.84 -25.47
N THR A 104 22.26 -15.65 -26.74
CA THR A 104 21.85 -14.47 -27.50
C THR A 104 20.46 -14.72 -28.06
N VAL A 105 19.53 -13.84 -27.74
CA VAL A 105 18.11 -14.01 -28.08
C VAL A 105 17.53 -12.72 -28.66
N GLY A 106 16.85 -12.84 -29.80
CA GLY A 106 16.15 -11.74 -30.44
C GLY A 106 14.90 -11.29 -29.66
N ALA A 107 14.58 -10.00 -29.72
CA ALA A 107 13.51 -9.37 -28.96
C ALA A 107 12.10 -9.90 -29.29
N GLY A 108 11.92 -10.52 -30.44
CA GLY A 108 10.67 -11.14 -30.87
C GLY A 108 10.44 -12.53 -30.29
N VAL A 109 11.46 -13.20 -29.75
CA VAL A 109 11.32 -14.56 -29.22
C VAL A 109 10.36 -14.59 -28.03
N SER A 110 9.41 -15.53 -28.00
CA SER A 110 8.52 -15.69 -26.85
C SER A 110 9.27 -16.29 -25.66
N LEU A 111 8.88 -15.92 -24.43
CA LEU A 111 9.55 -16.46 -23.24
C LEU A 111 9.41 -17.99 -23.14
N TYR A 112 8.25 -18.54 -23.52
CA TYR A 112 8.07 -19.98 -23.61
C TYR A 112 9.10 -20.64 -24.54
N ASN A 113 9.28 -20.11 -25.76
CA ASN A 113 10.23 -20.68 -26.72
C ASN A 113 11.66 -20.56 -26.20
N LEU A 114 12.03 -19.40 -25.62
CA LEU A 114 13.35 -19.20 -25.01
C LEU A 114 13.62 -20.26 -23.92
N MET A 115 12.73 -20.38 -22.94
CA MET A 115 12.93 -21.31 -21.83
C MET A 115 12.94 -22.77 -22.29
N ASN A 116 12.07 -23.15 -23.23
CA ASN A 116 12.05 -24.51 -23.76
C ASN A 116 13.32 -24.85 -24.54
N THR A 117 13.81 -23.93 -25.39
CA THR A 117 15.07 -24.12 -26.13
C THR A 117 16.28 -24.17 -25.20
N CYS A 118 16.31 -23.35 -24.14
CA CYS A 118 17.34 -23.44 -23.10
C CYS A 118 17.30 -24.80 -22.39
N ALA A 119 16.12 -25.29 -21.98
CA ALA A 119 15.96 -26.60 -21.35
C ALA A 119 16.47 -27.75 -22.24
N GLU A 120 16.18 -27.69 -23.54
CA GLU A 120 16.67 -28.65 -24.54
C GLU A 120 18.20 -28.68 -24.65
N ALA A 121 18.84 -27.52 -24.45
CA ALA A 121 20.28 -27.39 -24.43
C ALA A 121 20.93 -27.70 -23.06
N GLY A 122 20.15 -28.17 -22.08
CA GLY A 122 20.66 -28.46 -20.73
C GLY A 122 20.93 -27.21 -19.89
N LEU A 123 20.20 -26.14 -20.17
CA LEU A 123 20.21 -24.88 -19.42
C LEU A 123 18.89 -24.70 -18.66
N GLY A 124 18.94 -24.13 -17.45
CA GLY A 124 17.77 -23.98 -16.60
C GLY A 124 17.87 -22.83 -15.60
N GLY A 125 17.05 -22.92 -14.55
CA GLY A 125 16.97 -21.92 -13.48
C GLY A 125 15.90 -20.85 -13.71
N SER A 126 15.15 -20.93 -14.81
CA SER A 126 14.25 -19.87 -15.28
C SER A 126 12.90 -20.37 -15.80
N ALA A 127 12.59 -21.65 -15.58
CA ALA A 127 11.29 -22.25 -15.89
C ALA A 127 10.05 -21.40 -15.51
N PRO A 128 9.98 -20.68 -14.38
CA PRO A 128 8.82 -19.84 -14.06
C PRO A 128 8.50 -18.77 -15.12
N LEU A 129 9.51 -18.28 -15.84
CA LEU A 129 9.33 -17.25 -16.88
C LEU A 129 8.61 -17.80 -18.12
N ALA A 130 8.65 -19.12 -18.36
CA ALA A 130 8.04 -19.76 -19.53
C ALA A 130 6.51 -19.57 -19.58
N GLY A 131 5.88 -19.37 -18.42
CA GLY A 131 4.44 -19.16 -18.31
C GLY A 131 3.98 -17.73 -18.58
N ILE A 132 4.89 -16.77 -18.72
CA ILE A 132 4.56 -15.36 -18.95
C ILE A 132 4.32 -15.16 -20.46
N PRO A 133 3.12 -14.72 -20.88
CA PRO A 133 2.85 -14.43 -22.29
C PRO A 133 3.58 -13.15 -22.70
N GLY A 134 4.35 -13.19 -23.78
CA GLY A 134 5.07 -12.02 -24.28
C GLY A 134 6.32 -12.38 -25.08
N SER A 135 6.83 -11.40 -25.81
CA SER A 135 8.16 -11.48 -26.43
C SER A 135 9.23 -10.96 -25.46
N LEU A 136 10.47 -11.38 -25.66
CA LEU A 136 11.61 -10.95 -24.84
C LEU A 136 11.70 -9.43 -24.71
N GLY A 137 11.60 -8.69 -25.82
CA GLY A 137 11.75 -7.23 -25.81
C GLY A 137 10.68 -6.53 -24.97
N GLY A 138 9.42 -6.95 -25.07
CA GLY A 138 8.35 -6.42 -24.24
C GLY A 138 8.52 -6.81 -22.77
N SER A 139 8.93 -8.05 -22.52
CA SER A 139 9.16 -8.54 -21.16
C SER A 139 10.34 -7.86 -20.47
N LEU A 140 11.41 -7.50 -21.19
CA LEU A 140 12.53 -6.73 -20.64
C LEU A 140 12.14 -5.29 -20.28
N LYS A 141 11.33 -4.64 -21.11
CA LYS A 141 10.75 -3.32 -20.80
C LYS A 141 9.91 -3.33 -19.53
N MET A 142 9.32 -4.47 -19.19
CA MET A 142 8.51 -4.65 -17.99
C MET A 142 9.27 -5.33 -16.84
N ASN A 143 10.56 -5.66 -16.99
CA ASN A 143 11.28 -6.57 -16.10
C ASN A 143 10.42 -7.77 -15.64
N ALA A 144 9.81 -8.47 -16.60
CA ALA A 144 8.81 -9.48 -16.32
C ALA A 144 9.38 -10.59 -15.42
N GLY A 145 8.61 -10.99 -14.41
CA GLY A 145 9.01 -11.99 -13.44
C GLY A 145 7.88 -12.88 -12.98
N ALA A 146 8.25 -14.06 -12.47
CA ALA A 146 7.34 -15.03 -11.89
C ALA A 146 8.08 -15.86 -10.83
N ARG A 147 7.41 -16.15 -9.71
CA ARG A 147 7.89 -17.04 -8.63
C ARG A 147 9.34 -16.78 -8.18
N GLY A 148 9.68 -15.51 -7.96
CA GLY A 148 10.97 -15.11 -7.40
C GLY A 148 12.12 -14.96 -8.40
N ILE A 149 11.88 -15.16 -9.70
CA ILE A 149 12.84 -14.82 -10.76
C ILE A 149 12.25 -13.80 -11.73
N SER A 150 13.10 -12.89 -12.21
CA SER A 150 12.81 -11.87 -13.21
C SER A 150 13.84 -11.93 -14.36
N LEU A 151 13.53 -11.28 -15.49
CA LEU A 151 14.48 -11.20 -16.60
C LEU A 151 15.76 -10.43 -16.25
N GLY A 152 15.66 -9.42 -15.37
CA GLY A 152 16.83 -8.68 -14.88
C GLY A 152 17.85 -9.56 -14.16
N ASP A 153 17.43 -10.69 -13.59
CA ASP A 153 18.31 -11.63 -12.89
C ASP A 153 19.19 -12.45 -13.86
N ILE A 154 18.77 -12.59 -15.13
CA ILE A 154 19.46 -13.42 -16.12
C ILE A 154 20.09 -12.63 -17.26
N VAL A 155 19.76 -11.34 -17.43
CA VAL A 155 20.32 -10.51 -18.51
C VAL A 155 21.73 -10.02 -18.18
N GLU A 156 22.65 -10.17 -19.14
CA GLU A 156 24.00 -9.61 -19.08
C GLU A 156 24.17 -8.36 -19.93
N ASP A 157 23.60 -8.34 -21.14
CA ASP A 157 23.71 -7.23 -22.08
C ASP A 157 22.45 -7.10 -22.93
N ILE A 158 22.10 -5.86 -23.28
CA ILE A 158 20.96 -5.54 -24.16
C ILE A 158 21.44 -4.57 -25.23
N CYS A 159 20.98 -4.76 -26.47
CA CYS A 159 21.14 -3.80 -27.55
C CYS A 159 19.79 -3.37 -28.14
N GLY A 160 19.77 -2.15 -28.68
CA GLY A 160 18.58 -1.45 -29.08
C GLY A 160 18.83 -0.36 -30.12
N PHE A 161 17.75 0.24 -30.60
CA PHE A 161 17.76 1.56 -31.23
C PHE A 161 16.87 2.52 -30.44
N ASP A 162 17.26 3.79 -30.32
CA ASP A 162 16.29 4.83 -29.98
C ASP A 162 15.33 5.10 -31.15
N PHE A 163 14.28 5.88 -30.95
CA PHE A 163 13.32 6.22 -32.01
C PHE A 163 13.89 7.07 -33.16
N LYS A 164 15.13 7.58 -33.02
CA LYS A 164 15.87 8.27 -34.08
C LYS A 164 16.75 7.33 -34.90
N GLY A 165 16.80 6.05 -34.52
CA GLY A 165 17.63 5.02 -35.15
C GLY A 165 19.09 5.04 -34.69
N ASN A 166 19.42 5.71 -33.58
CA ASN A 166 20.75 5.64 -32.99
C ASN A 166 20.91 4.36 -32.18
N HIS A 167 22.07 3.72 -32.29
CA HIS A 167 22.37 2.52 -31.51
C HIS A 167 22.35 2.84 -30.01
N TRP A 168 21.69 1.95 -29.27
CA TRP A 168 21.68 1.94 -27.81
C TRP A 168 22.17 0.58 -27.31
N LYS A 169 22.95 0.59 -26.22
CA LYS A 169 23.39 -0.62 -25.52
C LYS A 169 23.54 -0.33 -24.04
N ALA A 170 23.32 -1.35 -23.22
CA ALA A 170 23.61 -1.29 -21.79
C ALA A 170 23.94 -2.69 -21.27
N SER A 171 24.81 -2.76 -20.28
CA SER A 171 24.96 -3.97 -19.49
C SER A 171 23.74 -4.12 -18.56
N GLY A 172 23.29 -5.35 -18.34
CA GLY A 172 22.27 -5.69 -17.34
C GLY A 172 22.59 -5.18 -15.95
N ARG A 173 23.87 -5.00 -15.60
CA ARG A 173 24.33 -4.45 -14.31
C ARG A 173 24.18 -2.93 -14.20
N GLU A 174 24.16 -2.23 -15.33
CA GLU A 174 23.97 -0.78 -15.41
C GLU A 174 22.49 -0.40 -15.35
N ILE A 175 21.62 -1.35 -15.71
CA ILE A 175 20.18 -1.18 -15.67
C ILE A 175 19.69 -1.36 -14.24
N LYS A 176 19.02 -0.34 -13.73
CA LYS A 176 18.22 -0.42 -12.50
C LYS A 176 16.96 -1.24 -12.78
N TRP A 177 16.91 -2.44 -12.22
CA TRP A 177 15.74 -3.32 -12.24
C TRP A 177 14.88 -3.10 -11.01
N GLY A 178 13.57 -3.03 -11.20
CA GLY A 178 12.59 -2.96 -10.12
C GLY A 178 11.40 -3.88 -10.40
N TYR A 179 10.50 -3.99 -9.44
CA TYR A 179 9.25 -4.75 -9.61
C TYR A 179 8.41 -4.11 -10.73
N HIS A 180 8.30 -4.83 -11.85
CA HIS A 180 7.64 -4.37 -13.08
C HIS A 180 8.18 -3.05 -13.64
N LYS A 181 9.46 -2.73 -13.37
CA LYS A 181 10.12 -1.47 -13.76
C LYS A 181 11.55 -1.71 -14.23
N THR A 182 12.00 -0.85 -15.13
CA THR A 182 13.37 -0.80 -15.63
C THR A 182 13.80 0.65 -15.85
N SER A 183 15.10 0.88 -15.98
CA SER A 183 15.69 2.18 -16.39
C SER A 183 16.05 2.24 -17.87
N ILE A 184 15.68 1.22 -18.65
CA ILE A 184 15.77 1.27 -20.12
C ILE A 184 14.90 2.45 -20.61
N PRO A 185 15.45 3.41 -21.38
CA PRO A 185 14.71 4.60 -21.80
C PRO A 185 13.46 4.25 -22.61
N ASP A 186 12.36 5.00 -22.44
CA ASP A 186 11.06 4.69 -23.07
C ASP A 186 11.12 4.67 -24.60
N ASP A 187 11.96 5.51 -25.19
CA ASP A 187 12.18 5.66 -26.64
C ASP A 187 13.13 4.61 -27.24
N VAL A 188 13.61 3.63 -26.45
CA VAL A 188 14.42 2.52 -26.95
C VAL A 188 13.58 1.32 -27.37
N ILE A 189 13.84 0.80 -28.57
CA ILE A 189 13.39 -0.49 -29.08
C ILE A 189 14.50 -1.52 -28.84
N ILE A 190 14.22 -2.54 -28.03
CA ILE A 190 15.17 -3.64 -27.79
C ILE A 190 15.20 -4.56 -29.01
N LEU A 191 16.39 -4.89 -29.50
CA LEU A 191 16.58 -5.79 -30.65
C LEU A 191 16.94 -7.21 -30.22
N ALA A 192 17.84 -7.32 -29.25
CA ALA A 192 18.32 -8.58 -28.72
C ALA A 192 18.88 -8.38 -27.30
N ALA A 193 19.02 -9.50 -26.58
CA ALA A 193 19.74 -9.55 -25.32
C ALA A 193 20.65 -10.77 -25.25
N ILE A 194 21.68 -10.69 -24.41
CA ILE A 194 22.47 -11.82 -23.97
C ILE A 194 22.00 -12.17 -22.55
N CYS A 195 21.54 -13.40 -22.38
CA CYS A 195 21.10 -13.93 -21.10
C CYS A 195 22.03 -15.05 -20.64
N LYS A 196 22.35 -15.10 -19.36
CA LYS A 196 23.12 -16.16 -18.73
C LYS A 196 22.20 -17.11 -17.96
N PHE A 197 22.38 -18.39 -18.19
CA PHE A 197 21.62 -19.46 -17.56
C PHE A 197 22.53 -20.39 -16.74
N GLU A 198 21.93 -21.25 -15.92
CA GLU A 198 22.64 -22.30 -15.21
C GLU A 198 22.58 -23.61 -15.97
N LYS A 199 23.56 -24.50 -15.76
CA LYS A 199 23.46 -25.87 -16.26
C LYS A 199 22.38 -26.63 -15.49
N ALA A 200 21.53 -27.35 -16.20
CA ALA A 200 20.45 -28.12 -15.61
C ALA A 200 20.26 -29.45 -16.36
N GLN A 201 19.66 -30.42 -15.69
CA GLN A 201 19.21 -31.66 -16.33
C GLN A 201 17.97 -31.36 -17.19
N THR A 202 18.04 -31.64 -18.49
CA THR A 202 16.99 -31.34 -19.47
C THR A 202 15.61 -31.85 -19.07
N SER A 203 15.50 -33.11 -18.60
CA SER A 203 14.21 -33.68 -18.20
C SER A 203 13.57 -32.92 -17.04
N LEU A 204 14.36 -32.63 -16.00
CA LEU A 204 13.90 -31.91 -14.82
C LEU A 204 13.44 -30.49 -15.15
N GLU A 205 14.19 -29.77 -16.00
CA GLU A 205 13.81 -28.41 -16.37
C GLU A 205 12.56 -28.37 -17.27
N LYS A 206 12.42 -29.34 -18.19
CA LYS A 206 11.19 -29.50 -18.99
C LYS A 206 9.98 -29.79 -18.11
N ASP A 207 10.13 -30.62 -17.09
CA ASP A 207 9.05 -30.91 -16.14
C ASP A 207 8.64 -29.65 -15.35
N LYS A 208 9.60 -28.82 -14.91
CA LYS A 208 9.29 -27.54 -14.26
C LYS A 208 8.50 -26.61 -15.19
N ILE A 209 8.90 -26.48 -16.45
CA ILE A 209 8.18 -25.65 -17.45
C ILE A 209 6.75 -26.17 -17.65
N LYS A 210 6.59 -27.48 -17.80
CA LYS A 210 5.27 -28.12 -17.96
C LYS A 210 4.37 -27.84 -16.75
N ASN A 211 4.92 -27.99 -15.54
CA ASN A 211 4.20 -27.73 -14.30
C ASN A 211 3.79 -26.25 -14.17
N GLU A 212 4.66 -25.32 -14.56
CA GLU A 212 4.34 -23.88 -14.57
C GLU A 212 3.17 -23.57 -15.52
N ILE A 213 3.19 -24.12 -16.73
CA ILE A 213 2.12 -23.90 -17.72
C ILE A 213 0.80 -24.52 -17.26
N GLN A 214 0.86 -25.74 -16.69
CA GLN A 214 -0.32 -26.40 -16.16
C GLN A 214 -0.94 -25.58 -15.02
N TRP A 215 -0.14 -25.16 -14.04
CA TRP A 215 -0.61 -24.33 -12.94
C TRP A 215 -1.26 -23.03 -13.43
N ARG A 216 -0.70 -22.37 -14.45
CA ARG A 216 -1.30 -21.14 -15.02
C ARG A 216 -2.63 -21.40 -15.71
N ARG A 217 -2.76 -22.49 -16.48
CA ARG A 217 -4.04 -22.89 -17.08
C ARG A 217 -5.11 -23.14 -16.01
N GLU A 218 -4.72 -23.78 -14.90
CA GLU A 218 -5.59 -24.07 -13.78
C GLU A 218 -5.92 -22.82 -12.94
N SER A 219 -5.01 -21.85 -12.82
CA SER A 219 -5.18 -20.68 -11.95
C SER A 219 -5.80 -19.47 -12.68
N TYR A 220 -5.57 -19.32 -13.98
CA TYR A 220 -6.01 -18.13 -14.73
C TYR A 220 -7.34 -18.36 -15.45
N PRO A 221 -8.13 -17.30 -15.66
CA PRO A 221 -9.38 -17.40 -16.38
C PRO A 221 -9.19 -17.74 -17.86
N ALA A 222 -10.14 -18.48 -18.40
CA ALA A 222 -10.29 -18.66 -19.83
C ALA A 222 -10.79 -17.37 -20.49
N GLY A 223 -10.51 -17.20 -21.79
CA GLY A 223 -10.92 -16.04 -22.57
C GLY A 223 -9.78 -15.07 -22.86
N ARG A 224 -10.14 -13.93 -23.47
CA ARG A 224 -9.17 -12.93 -23.92
C ARG A 224 -8.90 -11.92 -22.81
N SER A 225 -7.63 -11.75 -22.43
CA SER A 225 -7.19 -10.82 -21.39
C SER A 225 -5.83 -10.22 -21.72
N ALA A 226 -5.47 -9.13 -21.04
CA ALA A 226 -4.13 -8.52 -21.09
C ALA A 226 -3.26 -8.93 -19.87
N GLY A 227 -3.59 -10.04 -19.21
CA GLY A 227 -3.01 -10.37 -17.91
C GLY A 227 -3.62 -9.58 -16.75
N CYS A 228 -2.84 -9.37 -15.69
CA CYS A 228 -3.23 -8.55 -14.55
C CYS A 228 -3.39 -7.09 -14.97
N VAL A 229 -4.54 -6.49 -14.66
CA VAL A 229 -4.86 -5.12 -15.09
C VAL A 229 -4.28 -4.06 -14.16
N PHE A 230 -4.15 -4.37 -12.87
CA PHE A 230 -3.65 -3.45 -11.85
C PHE A 230 -2.40 -3.99 -11.18
N ARG A 231 -1.50 -3.07 -10.81
CA ARG A 231 -0.33 -3.34 -9.99
C ARG A 231 -0.75 -3.66 -8.57
N ASN A 232 -0.02 -4.59 -7.95
CA ASN A 232 -0.11 -4.75 -6.50
C ASN A 232 0.47 -3.48 -5.83
N PRO A 233 -0.25 -2.85 -4.88
CA PRO A 233 0.27 -1.70 -4.14
C PRO A 233 1.63 -1.97 -3.47
N VAL A 234 1.78 -3.15 -2.87
CA VAL A 234 3.03 -3.72 -2.36
C VAL A 234 3.06 -5.23 -2.63
N PRO A 235 4.22 -5.90 -2.61
CA PRO A 235 4.31 -7.34 -2.92
C PRO A 235 3.34 -8.23 -2.15
N ASP A 236 3.11 -7.94 -0.86
CA ASP A 236 2.25 -8.74 0.02
C ASP A 236 0.76 -8.35 -0.02
N LEU A 237 0.41 -7.29 -0.76
CA LEU A 237 -0.96 -6.82 -0.91
C LEU A 237 -1.42 -6.94 -2.36
N SER A 238 -2.13 -8.03 -2.67
CA SER A 238 -2.62 -8.30 -4.02
C SER A 238 -3.76 -7.37 -4.45
N ALA A 239 -3.64 -6.74 -5.62
CA ALA A 239 -4.75 -6.01 -6.23
C ALA A 239 -5.95 -6.92 -6.50
N GLY A 240 -5.72 -8.19 -6.86
CA GLY A 240 -6.79 -9.17 -7.03
C GLY A 240 -7.58 -9.40 -5.73
N LYS A 241 -6.89 -9.51 -4.59
CA LYS A 241 -7.54 -9.62 -3.27
C LYS A 241 -8.36 -8.37 -2.94
N LEU A 242 -7.81 -7.18 -3.19
CA LEU A 242 -8.51 -5.91 -2.95
C LEU A 242 -9.81 -5.81 -3.78
N ILE A 243 -9.78 -6.23 -5.04
CA ILE A 243 -10.97 -6.26 -5.91
C ILE A 243 -11.99 -7.27 -5.38
N ASP A 244 -11.54 -8.45 -4.93
CA ASP A 244 -12.41 -9.51 -4.42
C ASP A 244 -13.15 -9.09 -3.14
N ILE A 245 -12.43 -8.60 -2.12
CA ILE A 245 -13.05 -8.13 -0.86
C ILE A 245 -13.97 -6.92 -1.05
N SER A 246 -13.76 -6.15 -2.13
CA SER A 246 -14.62 -5.02 -2.50
C SER A 246 -15.82 -5.45 -3.37
N SER A 247 -16.11 -6.75 -3.44
CA SER A 247 -17.18 -7.33 -4.28
C SER A 247 -17.05 -6.97 -5.77
N GLY A 248 -15.82 -6.85 -6.27
CA GLY A 248 -15.53 -6.39 -7.63
C GLY A 248 -15.57 -7.48 -8.71
N LYS A 249 -15.63 -8.76 -8.34
CA LYS A 249 -15.81 -9.87 -9.29
C LYS A 249 -17.13 -9.73 -10.04
N ASN A 250 -17.16 -10.16 -11.30
CA ASN A 250 -18.31 -10.06 -12.20
C ASN A 250 -18.81 -8.65 -12.52
N LEU A 251 -18.15 -7.59 -12.02
CA LEU A 251 -18.41 -6.24 -12.54
C LEU A 251 -18.17 -6.22 -14.04
N SER A 252 -19.08 -5.58 -14.78
CA SER A 252 -18.99 -5.47 -16.23
C SER A 252 -19.25 -4.04 -16.72
N SER A 253 -18.73 -3.76 -17.91
CA SER A 253 -19.20 -2.70 -18.81
C SER A 253 -19.16 -3.27 -20.23
N GLY A 254 -20.27 -3.19 -20.96
CA GLY A 254 -20.45 -3.91 -22.23
C GLY A 254 -20.07 -5.40 -22.10
N ASP A 255 -19.23 -5.87 -23.02
CA ASP A 255 -18.71 -7.25 -23.05
C ASP A 255 -17.47 -7.45 -22.16
N ALA A 256 -16.93 -6.39 -21.55
CA ALA A 256 -15.80 -6.48 -20.63
C ALA A 256 -16.30 -6.89 -19.24
N VAL A 257 -15.65 -7.86 -18.61
CA VAL A 257 -16.04 -8.36 -17.29
C VAL A 257 -14.83 -8.63 -16.40
N VAL A 258 -14.94 -8.35 -15.10
CA VAL A 258 -13.98 -8.84 -14.11
C VAL A 258 -14.18 -10.34 -13.92
N SER A 259 -13.11 -11.12 -14.09
CA SER A 259 -13.16 -12.56 -13.91
C SER A 259 -13.58 -12.95 -12.48
N ASP A 260 -14.50 -13.91 -12.40
CA ASP A 260 -14.89 -14.62 -11.18
C ASP A 260 -13.77 -15.50 -10.60
N LYS A 261 -12.94 -16.08 -11.46
CA LYS A 261 -11.79 -16.92 -11.10
C LYS A 261 -10.61 -16.13 -10.56
N HIS A 262 -10.25 -15.01 -11.21
CA HIS A 262 -9.15 -14.16 -10.78
C HIS A 262 -9.50 -12.68 -10.94
N ALA A 263 -9.81 -11.98 -9.84
CA ALA A 263 -10.39 -10.63 -9.88
C ALA A 263 -9.50 -9.54 -10.52
N ASN A 264 -8.17 -9.73 -10.59
CA ASN A 264 -7.29 -8.79 -11.31
C ASN A 264 -7.26 -9.00 -12.84
N PHE A 265 -8.02 -9.96 -13.39
CA PHE A 265 -8.13 -10.18 -14.83
C PHE A 265 -9.46 -9.64 -15.33
N LEU A 266 -9.41 -8.67 -16.24
CA LEU A 266 -10.59 -8.23 -16.98
C LEU A 266 -10.61 -8.95 -18.33
N ILE A 267 -11.71 -9.64 -18.60
CA ILE A 267 -11.91 -10.52 -19.75
C ILE A 267 -12.78 -9.81 -20.78
N ASN A 268 -12.34 -9.87 -22.03
CA ASN A 268 -13.16 -9.52 -23.19
C ASN A 268 -13.96 -10.75 -23.65
N ARG A 269 -15.29 -10.70 -23.53
CA ARG A 269 -16.19 -11.79 -23.96
C ARG A 269 -16.39 -11.86 -25.47
N GLY A 270 -15.93 -10.87 -26.23
CA GLY A 270 -15.83 -10.97 -27.69
C GLY A 270 -15.96 -9.66 -28.44
N LYS A 271 -16.75 -8.70 -27.91
CA LYS A 271 -17.06 -7.42 -28.56
C LYS A 271 -16.75 -6.19 -27.69
N SER A 272 -15.94 -6.33 -26.65
CA SER A 272 -15.56 -5.18 -25.81
C SER A 272 -14.87 -4.10 -26.63
N THR A 273 -15.29 -2.86 -26.43
CA THR A 273 -14.64 -1.65 -26.97
C THR A 273 -13.57 -1.14 -26.00
N GLU A 274 -12.73 -0.21 -26.47
CA GLU A 274 -11.78 0.52 -25.62
C GLU A 274 -12.52 1.27 -24.51
N LYS A 275 -13.68 1.85 -24.84
CA LYS A 275 -14.56 2.53 -23.90
C LYS A 275 -15.09 1.58 -22.82
N ASP A 276 -15.62 0.42 -23.20
CA ASP A 276 -16.13 -0.57 -22.24
C ASP A 276 -15.03 -0.97 -21.24
N PHE A 277 -13.81 -1.19 -21.73
CA PHE A 277 -12.69 -1.60 -20.89
C PHE A 277 -12.26 -0.50 -19.92
N THR A 278 -12.15 0.74 -20.39
CA THR A 278 -11.77 1.89 -19.55
C THR A 278 -12.85 2.22 -18.50
N GLU A 279 -14.13 2.13 -18.86
CA GLU A 279 -15.24 2.28 -17.93
C GLU A 279 -15.24 1.18 -16.86
N LEU A 280 -14.98 -0.07 -17.24
CA LEU A 280 -14.86 -1.16 -16.29
C LEU A 280 -13.67 -0.96 -15.34
N MET A 281 -12.51 -0.56 -15.87
CA MET A 281 -11.35 -0.24 -15.03
C MET A 281 -11.66 0.85 -14.02
N LEU A 282 -12.29 1.95 -14.45
CA LEU A 282 -12.71 3.03 -13.55
C LEU A 282 -13.70 2.55 -12.49
N LYS A 283 -14.67 1.72 -12.87
CA LYS A 283 -15.63 1.12 -11.93
C LYS A 283 -14.90 0.32 -10.86
N VAL A 284 -13.97 -0.55 -11.26
CA VAL A 284 -13.16 -1.34 -10.32
C VAL A 284 -12.31 -0.44 -9.40
N LYS A 285 -11.59 0.53 -9.96
CA LYS A 285 -10.77 1.47 -9.17
C LYS A 285 -11.61 2.22 -8.13
N LYS A 286 -12.77 2.74 -8.53
CA LYS A 286 -13.69 3.45 -7.62
C LYS A 286 -14.25 2.54 -6.53
N THR A 287 -14.67 1.33 -6.88
CA THR A 287 -15.16 0.34 -5.92
C THR A 287 -14.09 0.01 -4.88
N VAL A 288 -12.87 -0.32 -5.31
CA VAL A 288 -11.76 -0.61 -4.39
C VAL A 288 -11.41 0.59 -3.53
N LEU A 289 -11.31 1.79 -4.11
CA LEU A 289 -11.03 3.02 -3.35
C LEU A 289 -12.11 3.27 -2.30
N SER A 290 -13.39 3.08 -2.64
CA SER A 290 -14.50 3.29 -1.71
C SER A 290 -14.56 2.28 -0.57
N CYS A 291 -14.15 1.02 -0.81
CA CYS A 291 -14.20 -0.03 0.20
C CYS A 291 -12.94 -0.10 1.08
N THR A 292 -11.78 0.26 0.54
CA THR A 292 -10.48 0.01 1.18
C THR A 292 -9.65 1.27 1.43
N GLY A 293 -10.01 2.39 0.79
CA GLY A 293 -9.21 3.61 0.77
C GLY A 293 -7.95 3.52 -0.09
N ILE A 294 -7.72 2.43 -0.85
CA ILE A 294 -6.50 2.21 -1.62
C ILE A 294 -6.71 2.58 -3.10
N TYR A 295 -5.76 3.31 -3.69
CA TYR A 295 -5.73 3.64 -5.10
C TYR A 295 -5.04 2.51 -5.89
N LEU A 296 -5.73 1.95 -6.88
CA LEU A 296 -5.14 0.99 -7.80
C LEU A 296 -4.49 1.68 -9.01
N ASN A 297 -3.23 1.35 -9.24
CA ASN A 297 -2.46 1.79 -10.41
C ASN A 297 -2.60 0.80 -11.57
N SER A 298 -2.68 1.32 -12.79
CA SER A 298 -2.74 0.50 -14.00
C SER A 298 -1.42 -0.25 -14.23
N GLU A 299 -1.50 -1.53 -14.63
CA GLU A 299 -0.36 -2.34 -15.11
C GLU A 299 -0.38 -2.48 -16.64
N VAL A 300 -1.58 -2.50 -17.21
CA VAL A 300 -1.80 -2.58 -18.66
C VAL A 300 -1.46 -1.27 -19.37
N ASN A 301 -0.90 -1.40 -20.57
CA ASN A 301 -0.60 -0.27 -21.43
C ASN A 301 -1.76 0.01 -22.39
N PHE A 302 -1.92 1.27 -22.78
CA PHE A 302 -2.91 1.70 -23.77
C PHE A 302 -2.23 2.19 -25.04
N ALA A 303 -2.73 1.75 -26.19
CA ALA A 303 -2.33 2.31 -27.48
C ALA A 303 -2.76 3.78 -27.64
N ASN A 304 -3.83 4.18 -26.94
CA ASN A 304 -4.32 5.56 -26.89
C ASN A 304 -3.97 6.20 -25.54
N PRO A 305 -3.07 7.21 -25.51
CA PRO A 305 -2.68 7.89 -24.28
C PRO A 305 -3.83 8.61 -23.57
N GLU A 306 -4.89 8.99 -24.29
CA GLU A 306 -6.06 9.64 -23.66
C GLU A 306 -6.82 8.67 -22.75
N SER A 307 -6.86 7.38 -23.11
CA SER A 307 -7.54 6.35 -22.33
C SER A 307 -6.81 6.02 -21.04
N ASP A 308 -5.47 5.99 -21.06
CA ASP A 308 -4.67 5.83 -19.84
C ASP A 308 -4.91 6.98 -18.85
N LYS A 309 -4.96 8.23 -19.37
CA LYS A 309 -5.32 9.40 -18.57
C LYS A 309 -6.76 9.31 -18.06
N ALA A 310 -7.70 8.85 -18.88
CA ALA A 310 -9.11 8.75 -18.51
C ALA A 310 -9.36 7.73 -17.38
N VAL A 311 -8.57 6.66 -17.29
CA VAL A 311 -8.67 5.67 -16.20
C VAL A 311 -7.91 6.05 -14.93
N SER A 312 -7.26 7.20 -14.90
CA SER A 312 -6.50 7.67 -13.75
C SER A 312 -7.40 8.41 -12.75
N ILE A 313 -7.31 8.04 -11.47
CA ILE A 313 -7.97 8.76 -10.38
C ILE A 313 -6.90 9.61 -9.71
N LYS A 314 -7.12 10.93 -9.62
CA LYS A 314 -6.21 11.83 -8.92
C LYS A 314 -6.14 11.43 -7.44
N PRO A 315 -4.95 11.10 -6.90
CA PRO A 315 -4.78 10.84 -5.48
C PRO A 315 -5.12 12.06 -4.63
N ALA A 316 -5.71 11.82 -3.46
CA ALA A 316 -5.85 12.85 -2.44
C ALA A 316 -4.48 13.24 -1.87
N ARG A 317 -4.29 14.53 -1.60
CA ARG A 317 -3.09 15.06 -0.96
C ARG A 317 -3.24 15.05 0.55
N ILE A 318 -2.27 14.46 1.25
CA ILE A 318 -2.24 14.36 2.70
C ILE A 318 -1.04 15.14 3.22
N ALA A 319 -1.30 16.09 4.12
CA ALA A 319 -0.26 16.69 4.95
C ALA A 319 -0.11 15.84 6.23
N LEU A 320 1.00 15.11 6.33
CA LEU A 320 1.29 14.24 7.46
C LEU A 320 2.12 14.99 8.50
N LEU A 321 1.62 15.12 9.72
CA LEU A 321 2.32 15.81 10.79
C LEU A 321 3.12 14.82 11.62
N LYS A 322 4.38 15.15 11.88
CA LYS A 322 5.28 14.40 12.77
C LYS A 322 6.19 15.35 13.55
N GLY A 323 6.95 14.83 14.49
CA GLY A 323 7.86 15.62 15.32
C GLY A 323 7.21 16.07 16.64
N GLY A 324 6.97 17.37 16.78
CA GLY A 324 6.57 17.98 18.05
C GLY A 324 7.77 18.37 18.92
N THR A 325 7.49 18.91 20.11
CA THR A 325 8.50 19.39 21.08
C THR A 325 8.49 18.60 22.40
N SER A 326 7.75 17.51 22.46
CA SER A 326 7.69 16.62 23.63
C SER A 326 8.96 15.78 23.76
N SER A 327 9.10 15.10 24.91
CA SER A 327 10.12 14.07 25.12
C SER A 327 9.98 12.87 24.16
N GLU A 328 8.84 12.71 23.50
CA GLU A 328 8.52 11.60 22.58
C GLU A 328 8.71 11.96 21.10
N ARG A 329 9.33 13.11 20.81
CA ARG A 329 9.57 13.60 19.44
C ARG A 329 10.16 12.56 18.48
N GLU A 330 11.20 11.82 18.91
CA GLU A 330 11.85 10.81 18.07
C GLU A 330 10.89 9.66 17.70
N VAL A 331 10.00 9.29 18.63
CA VAL A 331 8.96 8.29 18.38
C VAL A 331 7.96 8.80 17.34
N SER A 332 7.63 10.10 17.39
CA SER A 332 6.72 10.72 16.43
C SER A 332 7.35 10.80 15.03
N LEU A 333 8.62 11.19 14.92
CA LEU A 333 9.34 11.21 13.64
C LEU A 333 9.38 9.83 12.99
N LYS A 334 9.69 8.79 13.78
CA LYS A 334 9.73 7.40 13.32
C LYS A 334 8.35 6.89 12.92
N SER A 335 7.34 7.10 13.76
CA SER A 335 5.94 6.69 13.47
C SER A 335 5.41 7.38 12.21
N GLY A 336 5.67 8.68 12.07
CA GLY A 336 5.27 9.47 10.91
C GLY A 336 5.89 8.98 9.61
N GLY A 337 7.16 8.54 9.64
CA GLY A 337 7.82 7.92 8.48
C GLY A 337 7.11 6.64 8.01
N PHE A 338 6.77 5.73 8.94
CA PHE A 338 6.03 4.51 8.60
C PHE A 338 4.64 4.79 8.04
N VAL A 339 3.90 5.74 8.64
CA VAL A 339 2.57 6.14 8.14
C VAL A 339 2.69 6.77 6.75
N ALA A 340 3.68 7.62 6.53
CA ALA A 340 3.91 8.25 5.23
C ALA A 340 4.19 7.22 4.13
N GLU A 341 5.05 6.24 4.41
CA GLU A 341 5.32 5.14 3.49
C GLU A 341 4.06 4.30 3.23
N ALA A 342 3.29 3.95 4.27
CA ALA A 342 2.05 3.20 4.13
C ALA A 342 1.01 3.92 3.27
N LEU A 343 0.84 5.23 3.45
CA LEU A 343 -0.06 6.06 2.65
C LEU A 343 0.41 6.19 1.20
N ARG A 344 1.72 6.37 0.94
CA ARG A 344 2.27 6.37 -0.42
C ARG A 344 2.06 5.02 -1.10
N ASN A 345 2.25 3.92 -0.38
CA ASN A 345 1.97 2.57 -0.84
C ASN A 345 0.48 2.34 -1.11
N ALA A 346 -0.42 2.97 -0.35
CA ALA A 346 -1.85 3.01 -0.65
C ALA A 346 -2.20 3.92 -1.84
N GLY A 347 -1.23 4.67 -2.39
CA GLY A 347 -1.34 5.49 -3.59
C GLY A 347 -1.72 6.95 -3.35
N TYR A 348 -1.61 7.46 -2.11
CA TYR A 348 -1.83 8.87 -1.78
C TYR A 348 -0.62 9.76 -2.13
N ASP A 349 -0.88 11.06 -2.33
CA ASP A 349 0.16 12.09 -2.41
C ASP A 349 0.45 12.60 -1.00
N VAL A 350 1.65 12.34 -0.46
CA VAL A 350 1.97 12.56 0.96
C VAL A 350 3.13 13.54 1.13
N GLU A 351 2.83 14.67 1.77
CA GLU A 351 3.78 15.69 2.21
C GLU A 351 3.98 15.59 3.72
N GLU A 352 5.22 15.33 4.14
CA GLU A 352 5.57 15.21 5.56
C GLU A 352 5.99 16.57 6.14
N ILE A 353 5.43 16.93 7.29
CA ILE A 353 5.67 18.21 7.97
C ILE A 353 6.18 17.92 9.39
N ASP A 354 7.39 18.39 9.69
CA ASP A 354 7.93 18.41 11.05
C ASP A 354 7.38 19.63 11.81
N VAL A 355 6.38 19.39 12.65
CA VAL A 355 5.65 20.44 13.36
C VAL A 355 6.35 20.77 14.67
N LYS A 356 6.51 22.06 14.95
CA LYS A 356 7.14 22.57 16.18
C LYS A 356 6.20 23.39 17.07
N LYS A 357 5.04 23.78 16.54
CA LYS A 357 4.03 24.61 17.20
C LYS A 357 2.64 24.18 16.74
N PRO A 358 1.59 24.37 17.55
CA PRO A 358 0.21 24.08 17.18
C PRO A 358 -0.38 25.15 16.22
N GLU A 359 0.27 25.34 15.07
CA GLU A 359 -0.10 26.37 14.09
C GLU A 359 -0.29 25.73 12.71
N VAL A 360 -1.27 26.26 11.95
CA VAL A 360 -1.55 25.79 10.59
C VAL A 360 -0.56 26.39 9.59
N THR A 361 0.12 25.54 8.82
CA THR A 361 1.05 25.99 7.77
C THR A 361 0.37 26.12 6.39
N PRO A 362 0.99 26.84 5.43
CA PRO A 362 0.49 26.90 4.05
C PRO A 362 0.36 25.54 3.35
N GLU A 363 1.23 24.58 3.68
CA GLU A 363 1.24 23.22 3.14
C GLU A 363 -0.01 22.46 3.61
N MET A 364 -0.36 22.56 4.90
CA MET A 364 -1.58 21.97 5.46
C MET A 364 -2.84 22.49 4.74
N LYS A 365 -2.88 23.78 4.39
CA LYS A 365 -4.01 24.39 3.66
C LYS A 365 -4.17 23.91 2.22
N LYS A 366 -3.09 23.40 1.60
CA LYS A 366 -3.12 22.85 0.23
C LYS A 366 -3.51 21.37 0.20
N ALA A 367 -3.53 20.70 1.34
CA ALA A 367 -3.86 19.29 1.43
C ALA A 367 -5.38 19.06 1.43
N ASP A 368 -5.79 17.86 1.01
CA ASP A 368 -7.18 17.45 1.10
C ASP A 368 -7.57 17.14 2.55
N ILE A 369 -6.65 16.56 3.31
CA ILE A 369 -6.74 16.28 4.74
C ILE A 369 -5.37 16.41 5.43
N VAL A 370 -5.38 16.52 6.75
CA VAL A 370 -4.19 16.40 7.60
C VAL A 370 -4.20 15.07 8.36
N PHE A 371 -3.04 14.41 8.45
CA PHE A 371 -2.86 13.17 9.21
C PHE A 371 -1.87 13.41 10.36
N PRO A 372 -2.33 13.70 11.58
CA PRO A 372 -1.45 13.87 12.73
C PRO A 372 -0.86 12.54 13.21
N VAL A 373 0.47 12.48 13.32
CA VAL A 373 1.21 11.37 13.95
C VAL A 373 2.16 11.96 14.99
N LEU A 374 1.59 12.62 15.99
CA LEU A 374 2.29 13.35 17.05
C LEU A 374 2.10 12.61 18.38
N HIS A 375 3.13 12.62 19.23
CA HIS A 375 3.10 11.99 20.57
C HIS A 375 3.41 13.04 21.63
N GLY A 376 2.58 13.12 22.66
CA GLY A 376 2.70 14.07 23.76
C GLY A 376 2.43 15.54 23.40
N GLY A 377 2.20 16.35 24.45
CA GLY A 377 2.06 17.80 24.37
C GLY A 377 0.90 18.25 23.46
N PHE A 378 1.15 19.28 22.66
CA PHE A 378 0.14 19.90 21.77
C PHE A 378 -0.42 18.95 20.70
N GLY A 379 0.24 17.80 20.49
CA GLY A 379 -0.21 16.77 19.57
C GLY A 379 -1.45 16.03 20.07
N GLU A 380 -1.51 15.72 21.37
CA GLU A 380 -2.55 14.86 21.96
C GLU A 380 -3.58 15.65 22.79
N ASN A 381 -3.24 16.86 23.25
CA ASN A 381 -4.08 17.64 24.16
C ASN A 381 -5.21 18.45 23.47
N GLY A 382 -5.28 18.42 22.15
CA GLY A 382 -6.32 19.11 21.36
C GLY A 382 -5.87 20.43 20.71
N GLU A 383 -4.70 20.98 21.01
CA GLU A 383 -4.27 22.29 20.49
C GLU A 383 -4.11 22.31 18.96
N ILE A 384 -3.35 21.37 18.39
CA ILE A 384 -3.21 21.32 16.91
C ILE A 384 -4.53 20.96 16.23
N GLN A 385 -5.37 20.11 16.85
CA GLN A 385 -6.68 19.76 16.33
C GLN A 385 -7.57 21.01 16.27
N LYS A 386 -7.57 21.83 17.32
CA LYS A 386 -8.30 23.09 17.34
C LYS A 386 -7.85 24.04 16.25
N ALA A 387 -6.54 24.16 16.03
CA ALA A 387 -5.99 25.00 14.96
C ALA A 387 -6.44 24.54 13.56
N LEU A 388 -6.49 23.22 13.33
CA LEU A 388 -6.98 22.62 12.09
C LEU A 388 -8.48 22.84 11.91
N GLU A 389 -9.27 22.67 12.97
CA GLU A 389 -10.71 22.90 12.99
C GLU A 389 -11.06 24.37 12.69
N ASP A 390 -10.36 25.32 13.32
CA ASP A 390 -10.54 26.76 13.08
C ASP A 390 -10.20 27.16 11.64
N ALA A 391 -9.27 26.44 11.01
CA ALA A 391 -8.92 26.63 9.61
C ALA A 391 -9.83 25.87 8.62
N GLY A 392 -10.83 25.11 9.10
CA GLY A 392 -11.72 24.30 8.27
C GLY A 392 -11.02 23.10 7.61
N ILE A 393 -9.90 22.64 8.17
CA ILE A 393 -9.11 21.54 7.62
C ILE A 393 -9.54 20.22 8.27
N SER A 394 -10.04 19.30 7.47
CA SER A 394 -10.35 17.94 7.94
C SER A 394 -9.08 17.20 8.31
N HIS A 395 -9.11 16.49 9.43
CA HIS A 395 -7.97 15.72 9.91
C HIS A 395 -8.37 14.37 10.48
N VAL A 396 -7.40 13.45 10.48
CA VAL A 396 -7.50 12.15 11.16
C VAL A 396 -7.44 12.35 12.67
N GLY A 397 -8.22 11.55 13.41
CA GLY A 397 -8.27 11.56 14.87
C GLY A 397 -9.53 12.22 15.43
N CYS A 398 -9.57 12.31 16.76
CA CYS A 398 -10.68 12.92 17.50
C CYS A 398 -10.67 14.46 17.37
N ASP A 399 -11.79 15.12 17.66
CA ASP A 399 -11.86 16.58 17.69
C ASP A 399 -11.09 17.16 18.90
N SER A 400 -10.85 18.47 18.91
CA SER A 400 -10.06 19.12 19.96
C SER A 400 -10.61 18.89 21.37
N ARG A 401 -11.94 18.83 21.52
CA ARG A 401 -12.61 18.65 22.82
C ARG A 401 -12.46 17.23 23.33
N ALA A 402 -12.63 16.25 22.46
CA ALA A 402 -12.40 14.84 22.76
C ALA A 402 -10.94 14.59 23.12
N CYS A 403 -9.99 15.22 22.40
CA CYS A 403 -8.57 15.16 22.73
C CYS A 403 -8.27 15.72 24.12
N HIS A 404 -8.79 16.92 24.42
CA HIS A 404 -8.63 17.56 25.73
C HIS A 404 -9.21 16.70 26.87
N THR A 405 -10.41 16.14 26.67
CA THR A 405 -11.06 15.28 27.68
C THR A 405 -10.31 13.94 27.85
N SER A 406 -9.75 13.40 26.77
CA SER A 406 -9.01 12.13 26.77
C SER A 406 -7.72 12.22 27.57
N ILE A 407 -6.96 13.31 27.44
CA ILE A 407 -5.66 13.45 28.11
C ILE A 407 -5.81 13.80 29.61
N ASP A 408 -6.93 14.43 29.98
CA ASP A 408 -7.23 14.76 31.36
C ASP A 408 -7.89 13.57 32.09
N LYS A 409 -7.13 12.96 33.00
CA LYS A 409 -7.56 11.79 33.77
C LYS A 409 -8.71 12.08 34.74
N ILE A 410 -8.91 13.33 35.15
CA ILE A 410 -10.02 13.72 36.03
C ILE A 410 -11.29 13.87 35.18
N LEU A 411 -11.22 14.61 34.08
CA LEU A 411 -12.37 14.80 33.18
C LEU A 411 -12.86 13.47 32.60
N SER A 412 -11.95 12.64 32.10
CA SER A 412 -12.28 11.31 31.59
C SER A 412 -12.90 10.39 32.65
N LYS A 413 -12.44 10.43 33.90
CA LYS A 413 -13.05 9.64 34.99
C LYS A 413 -14.43 10.11 35.37
N ASN A 414 -14.63 11.42 35.48
CA ASN A 414 -15.96 11.98 35.75
C ASN A 414 -16.95 11.60 34.64
N LEU A 415 -16.50 11.62 33.37
CA LEU A 415 -17.28 11.14 32.24
C LEU A 415 -17.61 9.65 32.36
N MET A 416 -16.62 8.80 32.67
CA MET A 416 -16.84 7.36 32.88
C MET A 416 -17.86 7.10 33.99
N SER A 417 -17.74 7.79 35.13
CA SER A 417 -18.70 7.65 36.24
C SER A 417 -20.10 8.13 35.89
N GLY A 418 -20.24 9.23 35.14
CA GLY A 418 -21.54 9.73 34.68
C GLY A 418 -22.24 8.79 33.68
N GLU A 419 -21.47 7.97 32.97
CA GLU A 419 -21.94 7.03 31.95
C GLU A 419 -21.98 5.58 32.43
N ASP A 420 -21.92 5.31 33.75
CA ASP A 420 -21.89 3.96 34.31
C ASP A 420 -20.80 3.05 33.68
N ILE A 421 -19.64 3.63 33.36
CA ILE A 421 -18.47 2.90 32.85
C ILE A 421 -17.57 2.56 34.05
N PRO A 422 -17.29 1.26 34.32
CA PRO A 422 -16.48 0.87 35.46
C PRO A 422 -15.09 1.49 35.41
N THR A 423 -14.72 2.26 36.43
CA THR A 423 -13.36 2.77 36.64
C THR A 423 -12.97 2.59 38.10
N ALA A 424 -11.67 2.61 38.40
CA ALA A 424 -11.18 2.50 39.77
C ALA A 424 -11.73 3.66 40.62
N LYS A 425 -12.15 3.35 41.86
CA LYS A 425 -12.54 4.38 42.84
C LYS A 425 -11.44 5.43 42.93
N PHE A 426 -11.81 6.70 42.98
CA PHE A 426 -10.85 7.79 42.93
C PHE A 426 -11.27 8.97 43.80
N ALA A 427 -10.28 9.79 44.14
CA ALA A 427 -10.42 11.06 44.82
C ALA A 427 -9.56 12.11 44.12
N ILE A 428 -10.04 13.35 44.10
CA ILE A 428 -9.33 14.50 43.57
C ILE A 428 -8.79 15.27 44.78
N LEU A 429 -7.47 15.43 44.84
CA LEU A 429 -6.82 16.22 45.88
C LEU A 429 -6.35 17.54 45.29
N THR A 430 -6.48 18.61 46.07
CA THR A 430 -5.97 19.93 45.72
C THR A 430 -4.80 20.30 46.60
N ARG A 431 -4.04 21.34 46.24
CA ARG A 431 -3.00 21.86 47.15
C ARG A 431 -3.54 22.32 48.51
N ARG A 432 -4.82 22.73 48.56
CA ARG A 432 -5.50 23.20 49.77
C ARG A 432 -6.07 22.06 50.61
N ASP A 433 -6.53 21.00 49.95
CA ASP A 433 -7.11 19.83 50.58
C ASP A 433 -6.49 18.55 50.02
N LYS A 434 -5.62 17.96 50.83
CA LYS A 434 -4.91 16.71 50.54
C LYS A 434 -5.55 15.50 51.24
N SER A 435 -6.74 15.67 51.81
CA SER A 435 -7.39 14.61 52.58
C SER A 435 -7.94 13.52 51.67
N ILE A 436 -7.57 12.27 51.96
CA ILE A 436 -8.05 11.11 51.20
C ILE A 436 -9.34 10.60 51.86
N PRO A 437 -10.40 10.31 51.07
CA PRO A 437 -11.63 9.74 51.59
C PRO A 437 -11.39 8.45 52.38
N PRO A 438 -12.12 8.21 53.50
CA PRO A 438 -11.91 7.02 54.33
C PRO A 438 -12.11 5.67 53.62
N ASP A 439 -12.83 5.66 52.50
CA ASP A 439 -13.11 4.48 51.70
C ASP A 439 -12.05 4.19 50.62
N LEU A 440 -11.04 5.07 50.48
CA LEU A 440 -9.89 4.91 49.59
C LEU A 440 -8.63 4.66 50.43
N LYS A 441 -8.24 3.39 50.55
CA LYS A 441 -7.09 2.94 51.36
C LYS A 441 -5.98 2.39 50.47
N VAL A 442 -4.75 2.40 50.98
CA VAL A 442 -3.60 1.75 50.31
C VAL A 442 -3.87 0.26 50.05
N PRO A 443 -3.43 -0.30 48.91
CA PRO A 443 -2.63 0.35 47.87
C PRO A 443 -3.41 1.32 46.97
N VAL A 444 -2.81 2.47 46.65
CA VAL A 444 -3.36 3.50 45.74
C VAL A 444 -2.34 3.90 44.67
N VAL A 445 -2.83 4.47 43.57
CA VAL A 445 -2.03 5.09 42.53
C VAL A 445 -2.26 6.60 42.59
N VAL A 446 -1.18 7.37 42.74
CA VAL A 446 -1.19 8.84 42.75
C VAL A 446 -0.61 9.33 41.43
N LYS A 447 -1.33 10.18 40.70
CA LYS A 447 -0.91 10.66 39.38
C LYS A 447 -1.37 12.09 39.07
N PRO A 448 -0.58 12.86 38.30
CA PRO A 448 -1.05 14.14 37.73
C PRO A 448 -2.15 13.90 36.67
N PRO A 449 -3.07 14.86 36.48
CA PRO A 449 -4.21 14.70 35.59
C PRO A 449 -3.81 14.64 34.10
N THR A 450 -2.93 15.54 33.66
CA THR A 450 -2.70 15.82 32.22
C THR A 450 -1.39 15.30 31.64
N GLU A 451 -0.49 14.77 32.46
CA GLU A 451 0.79 14.25 31.96
C GLU A 451 0.64 12.85 31.33
N GLY A 452 1.41 12.59 30.27
CA GLY A 452 1.52 11.26 29.68
C GLY A 452 2.40 10.31 30.51
N SER A 453 2.27 9.01 30.27
CA SER A 453 3.26 7.95 30.56
C SER A 453 4.14 8.13 31.81
N THR A 454 3.79 7.52 32.95
CA THR A 454 4.61 7.35 34.19
C THR A 454 5.16 8.65 34.84
N VAL A 455 5.13 9.80 34.17
CA VAL A 455 5.60 11.08 34.69
C VAL A 455 4.73 11.48 35.88
N GLY A 456 5.35 11.55 37.06
CA GLY A 456 4.66 11.89 38.31
C GLY A 456 3.73 10.80 38.85
N ILE A 457 3.74 9.59 38.29
CA ILE A 457 2.91 8.46 38.78
C ILE A 457 3.64 7.73 39.92
N SER A 458 2.93 7.42 41.00
CA SER A 458 3.45 6.66 42.15
C SER A 458 2.43 5.61 42.60
N ILE A 459 2.87 4.36 42.77
CA ILE A 459 2.05 3.30 43.40
C ILE A 459 2.46 3.19 44.86
N VAL A 460 1.52 3.48 45.75
CA VAL A 460 1.72 3.60 47.19
C VAL A 460 1.12 2.36 47.86
N PHE A 461 1.96 1.51 48.43
CA PHE A 461 1.52 0.29 49.14
C PHE A 461 1.39 0.50 50.66
N ASN A 462 2.09 1.49 51.21
CA ASN A 462 2.09 1.80 52.65
C ASN A 462 1.68 3.26 52.87
N GLU A 463 0.95 3.54 53.96
CA GLU A 463 0.50 4.90 54.29
C GLU A 463 1.66 5.88 54.47
N SER A 464 2.82 5.42 54.94
CA SER A 464 4.03 6.24 55.13
C SER A 464 4.57 6.86 53.85
N ASP A 465 4.27 6.27 52.69
CA ASP A 465 4.80 6.71 51.38
C ASP A 465 3.86 7.68 50.66
N LEU A 466 2.68 7.94 51.22
CA LEU A 466 1.59 8.66 50.57
C LEU A 466 1.87 10.16 50.39
N ASP A 467 2.35 10.84 51.44
CA ASP A 467 2.68 12.26 51.38
C ASP A 467 3.75 12.54 50.32
N LYS A 468 4.77 11.67 50.23
CA LYS A 468 5.83 11.77 49.23
C LYS A 468 5.30 11.60 47.80
N ALA A 469 4.35 10.69 47.60
CA ALA A 469 3.71 10.48 46.31
C ALA A 469 2.87 11.69 45.89
N ILE A 470 2.10 12.25 46.83
CA ILE A 470 1.31 13.48 46.64
C ILE A 470 2.21 14.65 46.24
N GLU A 471 3.29 14.88 46.98
CA GLU A 471 4.27 15.93 46.66
C GLU A 471 4.91 15.73 45.29
N THR A 472 5.18 14.48 44.92
CA THR A 472 5.76 14.15 43.61
C THR A 472 4.80 14.47 42.47
N ALA A 473 3.50 14.13 42.61
CA ALA A 473 2.49 14.45 41.60
C ALA A 473 2.27 15.96 41.46
N PHE A 474 2.28 16.72 42.56
CA PHE A 474 2.16 18.18 42.54
C PHE A 474 3.38 18.91 41.94
N LYS A 475 4.49 18.22 41.62
CA LYS A 475 5.58 18.82 40.81
C LYS A 475 5.18 19.01 39.35
N TYR A 476 4.22 18.20 38.89
CA TYR A 476 3.79 18.16 37.49
C TYR A 476 2.35 18.67 37.30
N SER A 477 1.63 18.92 38.39
CA SER A 477 0.31 19.53 38.35
C SER A 477 0.25 20.76 39.25
N ALA A 478 -0.31 21.84 38.71
CA ALA A 478 -0.43 23.11 39.41
C ALA A 478 -1.38 23.01 40.60
N ASP A 479 -2.59 22.50 40.38
CA ASP A 479 -3.70 22.67 41.32
C ASP A 479 -4.26 21.35 41.86
N GLU A 480 -4.34 20.31 41.03
CA GLU A 480 -5.08 19.08 41.34
C GLU A 480 -4.29 17.81 41.00
N ILE A 481 -4.47 16.75 41.78
CA ILE A 481 -3.94 15.42 41.50
C ILE A 481 -5.03 14.37 41.69
N LEU A 482 -4.84 13.23 41.04
CA LEU A 482 -5.74 12.11 41.09
C LEU A 482 -5.15 10.99 41.94
N VAL A 483 -5.91 10.54 42.93
CA VAL A 483 -5.60 9.34 43.72
C VAL A 483 -6.65 8.29 43.40
N GLU A 484 -6.23 7.10 42.97
CA GLU A 484 -7.13 6.02 42.62
C GLU A 484 -6.76 4.70 43.30
N GLN A 485 -7.75 3.83 43.46
CA GLN A 485 -7.57 2.50 43.99
C GLN A 485 -6.59 1.72 43.09
N TYR A 486 -5.58 1.09 43.68
CA TYR A 486 -4.75 0.15 42.94
C TYR A 486 -5.53 -1.12 42.62
N ILE A 487 -5.61 -1.47 41.34
CA ILE A 487 -6.25 -2.70 40.86
C ILE A 487 -5.16 -3.67 40.41
N LYS A 488 -5.02 -4.78 41.13
CA LYS A 488 -4.17 -5.89 40.70
C LYS A 488 -4.91 -6.74 39.67
N GLY A 489 -4.37 -6.85 38.47
CA GLY A 489 -5.06 -7.49 37.35
C GLY A 489 -4.22 -7.63 36.10
N THR A 490 -4.84 -8.22 35.07
CA THR A 490 -4.31 -8.30 33.72
C THR A 490 -4.50 -6.96 33.01
N GLU A 491 -3.41 -6.33 32.57
CA GLU A 491 -3.46 -5.13 31.72
C GLU A 491 -3.83 -5.52 30.29
N ILE A 492 -4.89 -4.90 29.79
CA ILE A 492 -5.35 -5.08 28.42
C ILE A 492 -5.61 -3.73 27.76
N THR A 493 -5.61 -3.74 26.44
CA THR A 493 -6.02 -2.59 25.66
C THR A 493 -6.97 -2.99 24.54
N VAL A 494 -7.92 -2.11 24.23
CA VAL A 494 -8.89 -2.29 23.15
C VAL A 494 -8.73 -1.15 22.16
N GLY A 495 -8.36 -1.50 20.92
CA GLY A 495 -8.32 -0.55 19.81
C GLY A 495 -9.69 -0.38 19.17
N ILE A 496 -10.00 0.83 18.72
CA ILE A 496 -11.21 1.14 17.95
C ILE A 496 -10.78 1.89 16.69
N VAL A 497 -11.36 1.52 15.54
CA VAL A 497 -11.14 2.15 14.23
C VAL A 497 -12.50 2.44 13.60
N GLY A 498 -12.88 3.71 13.54
CA GLY A 498 -14.25 4.13 13.25
C GLY A 498 -15.22 3.53 14.27
N GLU A 499 -16.13 2.68 13.79
CA GLU A 499 -17.05 1.93 14.66
C GLU A 499 -16.60 0.48 14.92
N GLN A 500 -15.49 0.04 14.31
CA GLN A 500 -15.00 -1.32 14.46
C GLN A 500 -14.15 -1.44 15.73
N VAL A 501 -14.64 -2.19 16.71
CA VAL A 501 -13.89 -2.56 17.91
C VAL A 501 -12.96 -3.72 17.57
N LEU A 502 -11.66 -3.57 17.84
CA LEU A 502 -10.63 -4.55 17.52
C LEU A 502 -10.49 -5.60 18.63
N PRO A 503 -9.83 -6.75 18.35
CA PRO A 503 -9.47 -7.73 19.37
C PRO A 503 -8.63 -7.10 20.50
N LEU A 504 -8.79 -7.62 21.72
CA LEU A 504 -7.99 -7.20 22.87
C LEU A 504 -6.52 -7.48 22.61
N VAL A 505 -5.66 -6.63 23.17
CA VAL A 505 -4.24 -6.93 23.33
C VAL A 505 -3.92 -6.96 24.82
N GLU A 506 -3.52 -8.12 25.32
CA GLU A 506 -2.98 -8.25 26.67
C GLU A 506 -1.51 -7.85 26.67
N ILE A 507 -1.12 -7.10 27.71
CA ILE A 507 0.23 -6.61 27.93
C ILE A 507 0.80 -7.36 29.14
N ARG A 508 1.85 -8.15 28.93
CA ARG A 508 2.60 -8.81 30.02
C ARG A 508 4.01 -8.28 30.07
N PHE A 509 4.35 -7.59 31.14
CA PHE A 509 5.69 -7.08 31.39
C PHE A 509 6.32 -7.80 32.60
N PRO A 510 7.66 -7.97 32.62
CA PRO A 510 8.36 -8.70 33.69
C PRO A 510 8.47 -7.92 35.01
N GLY A 511 8.26 -6.60 35.00
CA GLY A 511 8.32 -5.72 36.16
C GLY A 511 7.03 -5.64 36.98
N LYS A 512 7.03 -4.82 38.05
CA LYS A 512 5.83 -4.56 38.87
C LYS A 512 4.85 -3.54 38.27
N THR A 513 5.29 -2.75 37.28
CA THR A 513 4.51 -1.68 36.63
C THR A 513 4.83 -1.56 35.14
N TYR A 514 3.85 -1.18 34.32
CA TYR A 514 4.06 -0.86 32.89
C TYR A 514 4.59 0.57 32.70
N ASP A 515 5.90 0.75 32.95
CA ASP A 515 6.58 2.04 32.89
C ASP A 515 7.31 2.29 31.55
N TYR A 516 8.04 3.41 31.48
CA TYR A 516 8.86 3.76 30.31
C TYR A 516 9.87 2.65 29.95
N ASP A 517 10.40 1.93 30.94
CA ASP A 517 11.31 0.81 30.69
C ASP A 517 10.59 -0.36 30.02
N ALA A 518 9.42 -0.74 30.55
CA ALA A 518 8.58 -1.76 29.94
C ALA A 518 8.13 -1.42 28.50
N LYS A 519 7.97 -0.12 28.19
CA LYS A 519 7.51 0.36 26.88
C LYS A 519 8.64 0.51 25.84
N TYR A 520 9.85 0.91 26.25
CA TYR A 520 10.88 1.36 25.29
C TYR A 520 12.31 0.85 25.54
N THR A 521 12.74 0.65 26.78
CA THR A 521 14.16 0.33 27.08
C THR A 521 14.42 -1.13 27.46
N HIS A 522 13.38 -1.88 27.86
CA HIS A 522 13.40 -3.33 28.13
C HIS A 522 14.53 -3.81 29.06
N GLN A 523 15.01 -2.97 29.98
CA GLN A 523 16.12 -3.31 30.89
C GLN A 523 15.73 -4.41 31.88
N GLN A 524 14.45 -4.51 32.25
CA GLN A 524 13.93 -5.57 33.11
C GLN A 524 13.39 -6.81 32.36
N GLY A 525 13.57 -6.87 31.04
CA GLY A 525 13.11 -7.93 30.15
C GLY A 525 12.02 -7.46 29.17
N GLU A 526 11.73 -8.29 28.17
CA GLU A 526 10.81 -7.91 27.09
C GLU A 526 9.34 -7.99 27.50
N THR A 527 8.59 -6.92 27.21
CA THR A 527 7.12 -6.92 27.26
C THR A 527 6.57 -7.79 26.15
N ARG A 528 5.66 -8.70 26.49
CA ARG A 528 4.97 -9.59 25.56
C ARG A 528 3.53 -9.13 25.33
N TYR A 529 3.09 -9.24 24.09
CA TYR A 529 1.75 -8.82 23.66
C TYR A 529 0.98 -10.01 23.08
N PHE A 530 -0.19 -10.31 23.64
CA PHE A 530 -1.06 -11.42 23.19
C PHE A 530 -2.35 -10.85 22.60
N CYS A 531 -2.67 -11.21 21.36
CA CYS A 531 -3.81 -10.66 20.62
C CYS A 531 -4.42 -11.68 19.65
N PRO A 532 -5.65 -12.19 19.89
CA PRO A 532 -6.39 -12.01 21.14
C PRO A 532 -5.67 -12.72 22.31
N PRO A 533 -5.95 -12.36 23.56
CA PRO A 533 -5.39 -13.05 24.71
C PRO A 533 -6.12 -14.35 25.02
N ASP A 534 -5.39 -15.45 25.17
CA ASP A 534 -5.95 -16.73 25.61
C ASP A 534 -6.21 -16.79 27.13
N SER A 535 -5.63 -15.87 27.90
CA SER A 535 -5.79 -15.79 29.36
C SER A 535 -7.12 -15.16 29.80
N VAL A 536 -7.86 -14.53 28.88
CA VAL A 536 -9.09 -13.80 29.18
C VAL A 536 -10.28 -14.55 28.58
N PRO A 537 -11.30 -14.95 29.38
CA PRO A 537 -12.49 -15.61 28.86
C PRO A 537 -13.23 -14.77 27.80
N ALA A 538 -13.80 -15.41 26.78
CA ALA A 538 -14.42 -14.73 25.64
C ALA A 538 -15.57 -13.78 26.03
N ASP A 539 -16.36 -14.11 27.06
CA ASP A 539 -17.43 -13.26 27.58
C ASP A 539 -16.87 -11.99 28.27
N VAL A 540 -15.72 -12.10 28.93
CA VAL A 540 -15.01 -10.96 29.52
C VAL A 540 -14.40 -10.09 28.41
N GLN A 541 -13.81 -10.70 27.37
CA GLN A 541 -13.31 -9.96 26.20
C GLN A 541 -14.43 -9.14 25.54
N ALA A 542 -15.60 -9.74 25.31
CA ALA A 542 -16.76 -9.06 24.73
C ALA A 542 -17.23 -7.88 25.59
N LYS A 543 -17.26 -8.02 26.92
CA LYS A 543 -17.59 -6.92 27.85
C LYS A 543 -16.55 -5.81 27.82
N CYS A 544 -15.25 -6.13 27.74
CA CYS A 544 -14.21 -5.11 27.57
C CYS A 544 -14.43 -4.31 26.28
N GLN A 545 -14.77 -4.98 25.17
CA GLN A 545 -15.06 -4.32 23.90
C GLN A 545 -16.31 -3.43 23.98
N GLU A 546 -17.35 -3.87 24.71
CA GLU A 546 -18.55 -3.06 24.97
C GLU A 546 -18.21 -1.78 25.75
N TYR A 547 -17.48 -1.89 26.86
CA TYR A 547 -17.06 -0.73 27.64
C TYR A 547 -16.13 0.21 26.86
N ALA A 548 -15.24 -0.35 26.03
CA ALA A 548 -14.36 0.45 25.18
C ALA A 548 -15.18 1.29 24.20
N LEU A 549 -16.16 0.68 23.53
CA LEU A 549 -17.02 1.38 22.58
C LEU A 549 -17.92 2.41 23.27
N LYS A 550 -18.44 2.08 24.46
CA LYS A 550 -19.22 3.02 25.27
C LYS A 550 -18.40 4.25 25.64
N PHE A 551 -17.17 4.04 26.12
CA PHE A 551 -16.27 5.15 26.48
C PHE A 551 -15.85 5.98 25.27
N PHE A 552 -15.52 5.33 24.15
CA PHE A 552 -15.22 6.00 22.89
C PHE A 552 -16.36 6.91 22.43
N LYS A 553 -17.60 6.44 22.50
CA LYS A 553 -18.78 7.24 22.16
C LYS A 553 -19.00 8.40 23.14
N ALA A 554 -18.84 8.16 24.44
CA ALA A 554 -18.98 9.19 25.47
C ALA A 554 -17.97 10.34 25.27
N LEU A 555 -16.74 10.03 24.87
CA LEU A 555 -15.71 11.02 24.57
C LEU A 555 -15.97 11.82 23.28
N GLY A 556 -16.87 11.35 22.41
CA GLY A 556 -17.00 11.89 21.05
C GLY A 556 -15.89 11.41 20.11
N GLY A 557 -15.39 10.18 20.31
CA GLY A 557 -14.40 9.56 19.44
C GLY A 557 -14.84 9.49 17.97
N ARG A 558 -13.88 9.60 17.04
CA ARG A 558 -14.15 9.65 15.58
C ARG A 558 -13.49 8.50 14.81
N ASP A 559 -12.18 8.60 14.57
CA ASP A 559 -11.47 7.70 13.63
C ASP A 559 -10.76 6.55 14.29
N LEU A 560 -10.10 6.85 15.41
CA LEU A 560 -9.33 5.88 16.16
C LEU A 560 -9.25 6.29 17.61
N MET A 561 -9.15 5.28 18.47
CA MET A 561 -8.78 5.43 19.86
C MET A 561 -8.30 4.09 20.38
N ARG A 562 -7.48 4.15 21.42
CA ARG A 562 -7.12 2.98 22.21
C ARG A 562 -7.62 3.19 23.64
N ILE A 563 -8.27 2.18 24.21
CA ILE A 563 -8.80 2.23 25.57
C ILE A 563 -8.05 1.23 26.43
N ASP A 564 -7.37 1.72 27.46
CA ASP A 564 -6.57 0.90 28.36
C ASP A 564 -7.41 0.49 29.58
N MET A 565 -7.34 -0.78 29.97
CA MET A 565 -8.15 -1.36 31.04
C MET A 565 -7.36 -2.37 31.88
N ILE A 566 -7.83 -2.63 33.09
CA ILE A 566 -7.37 -3.74 33.92
C ILE A 566 -8.53 -4.70 34.21
N ILE A 567 -8.27 -5.99 34.03
CA ILE A 567 -9.17 -7.08 34.44
C ILE A 567 -8.67 -7.63 35.77
N ARG A 568 -9.45 -7.46 36.83
CA ARG A 568 -9.04 -7.83 38.19
C ARG A 568 -8.95 -9.35 38.37
N GLU A 569 -7.81 -9.83 38.87
CA GLU A 569 -7.50 -11.27 39.01
C GLU A 569 -8.55 -12.06 39.81
N LYS A 570 -9.14 -11.46 40.85
CA LYS A 570 -9.98 -12.21 41.81
C LYS A 570 -11.37 -12.58 41.27
N ASP A 571 -11.91 -11.80 40.35
CA ASP A 571 -13.32 -11.87 39.93
C ASP A 571 -13.58 -11.41 38.49
N ASN A 572 -12.53 -11.16 37.70
CA ASN A 572 -12.60 -10.64 36.33
C ASN A 572 -13.39 -9.32 36.20
N ALA A 573 -13.52 -8.55 37.28
CA ALA A 573 -14.11 -7.22 37.19
C ALA A 573 -13.24 -6.30 36.32
N ILE A 574 -13.87 -5.62 35.36
CA ILE A 574 -13.22 -4.77 34.37
C ILE A 574 -13.17 -3.34 34.93
N PHE A 575 -12.02 -2.67 34.78
CA PHE A 575 -11.83 -1.28 35.15
C PHE A 575 -11.18 -0.54 33.98
N VAL A 576 -11.88 0.43 33.40
CA VAL A 576 -11.37 1.33 32.37
C VAL A 576 -10.47 2.38 33.03
N LEU A 577 -9.27 2.55 32.47
CA LEU A 577 -8.23 3.42 33.03
C LEU A 577 -8.20 4.78 32.33
N GLU A 578 -7.87 4.77 31.04
CA GLU A 578 -7.66 5.96 30.23
C GLU A 578 -7.83 5.64 28.74
N SER A 579 -7.96 6.70 27.94
CA SER A 579 -7.99 6.64 26.50
C SER A 579 -6.74 7.28 25.90
N ASN A 580 -6.26 6.70 24.81
CA ASN A 580 -5.23 7.28 23.96
C ASN A 580 -5.85 7.59 22.58
N ASN A 581 -5.94 8.87 22.27
CA ASN A 581 -6.56 9.45 21.07
C ASN A 581 -5.61 9.52 19.85
N LEU A 582 -4.30 9.38 20.04
CA LEU A 582 -3.29 9.30 18.99
C LEU A 582 -2.25 8.20 19.32
N PRO A 583 -2.67 6.93 19.33
CA PRO A 583 -1.79 5.85 19.76
C PRO A 583 -0.58 5.70 18.84
N GLY A 584 0.50 5.14 19.40
CA GLY A 584 1.69 4.72 18.66
C GLY A 584 1.35 4.05 17.32
N PHE A 585 2.02 4.50 16.26
CA PHE A 585 1.68 4.15 14.88
C PHE A 585 2.86 3.53 14.13
N THR A 586 3.47 2.53 14.74
CA THR A 586 4.45 1.63 14.10
C THR A 586 3.83 0.27 13.85
N GLU A 587 4.44 -0.54 12.99
CA GLU A 587 3.98 -1.92 12.74
C GLU A 587 3.87 -2.78 14.01
N SER A 588 4.76 -2.54 14.99
CA SER A 588 4.78 -3.22 16.28
C SER A 588 3.83 -2.64 17.33
N SER A 589 3.21 -1.49 17.06
CA SER A 589 2.32 -0.81 18.01
C SER A 589 1.01 -1.57 18.23
N LEU A 590 0.36 -1.31 19.37
CA LEU A 590 -0.79 -2.10 19.83
C LEU A 590 -2.01 -2.00 18.92
N LEU A 591 -2.33 -0.80 18.41
CA LEU A 591 -3.47 -0.61 17.51
C LEU A 591 -3.21 -1.32 16.15
N PRO A 592 -2.08 -1.12 15.45
CA PRO A 592 -1.73 -1.91 14.26
C PRO A 592 -1.68 -3.42 14.48
N LYS A 593 -1.21 -3.89 15.65
CA LYS A 593 -1.21 -5.31 16.01
C LYS A 593 -2.64 -5.86 16.10
N ALA A 594 -3.53 -5.17 16.80
CA ALA A 594 -4.94 -5.55 16.91
C ALA A 594 -5.64 -5.52 15.54
N ALA A 595 -5.35 -4.52 14.71
CA ALA A 595 -5.87 -4.39 13.36
C ALA A 595 -5.44 -5.59 12.48
N ARG A 596 -4.17 -5.99 12.56
CA ARG A 596 -3.65 -7.17 11.84
C ARG A 596 -4.36 -8.46 12.25
N THR A 597 -4.57 -8.66 13.54
CA THR A 597 -5.34 -9.81 14.05
C THR A 597 -6.78 -9.79 13.52
N ALA A 598 -7.35 -8.60 13.32
CA ALA A 598 -8.65 -8.42 12.66
C ALA A 598 -8.60 -8.51 11.11
N GLY A 599 -7.47 -8.88 10.52
CA GLY A 599 -7.28 -9.03 9.07
C GLY A 599 -7.02 -7.72 8.32
N ILE A 600 -6.80 -6.61 9.01
CA ILE A 600 -6.54 -5.28 8.44
C ILE A 600 -5.03 -5.06 8.38
N SER A 601 -4.48 -4.90 7.18
CA SER A 601 -3.05 -4.59 7.02
C SER A 601 -2.72 -3.17 7.50
N PHE A 602 -1.44 -2.87 7.77
CA PHE A 602 -1.04 -1.52 8.18
C PHE A 602 -1.35 -0.45 7.11
N ILE A 603 -1.14 -0.79 5.83
CA ILE A 603 -1.48 0.07 4.69
C ILE A 603 -2.99 0.34 4.65
N GLU A 604 -3.79 -0.70 4.81
CA GLU A 604 -5.25 -0.58 4.82
C GLU A 604 -5.75 0.22 6.03
N LEU A 605 -5.13 0.04 7.21
CA LEU A 605 -5.45 0.84 8.40
C LEU A 605 -5.22 2.34 8.14
N CYS A 606 -4.04 2.73 7.63
CA CYS A 606 -3.75 4.12 7.29
C CYS A 606 -4.73 4.67 6.23
N ALA A 607 -5.02 3.88 5.20
CA ALA A 607 -5.94 4.26 4.12
C ALA A 607 -7.38 4.46 4.61
N ARG A 608 -7.88 3.56 5.47
CA ARG A 608 -9.21 3.67 6.08
C ARG A 608 -9.33 4.94 6.93
N LEU A 609 -8.32 5.25 7.75
CA LEU A 609 -8.31 6.46 8.58
C LEU A 609 -8.31 7.74 7.73
N ALA A 610 -7.48 7.78 6.68
CA ALA A 610 -7.50 8.89 5.72
C ALA A 610 -8.88 9.04 5.06
N GLN A 611 -9.51 7.94 4.68
CA GLN A 611 -10.85 7.95 4.08
C GLN A 611 -11.93 8.48 5.03
N MET A 612 -11.91 8.08 6.30
CA MET A 612 -12.84 8.59 7.31
C MET A 612 -12.72 10.10 7.47
N ALA A 613 -11.49 10.63 7.49
CA ALA A 613 -11.24 12.07 7.53
C ALA A 613 -11.74 12.79 6.27
N MET A 614 -11.49 12.24 5.08
CA MET A 614 -11.97 12.81 3.82
C MET A 614 -13.50 12.85 3.75
N ALA A 615 -14.18 11.82 4.26
CA ALA A 615 -15.64 11.74 4.25
C ALA A 615 -16.33 12.80 5.14
N ARG A 616 -15.60 13.39 6.11
CA ARG A 616 -16.11 14.48 6.96
C ARG A 616 -15.99 15.87 6.33
N LYS A 617 -15.24 16.01 5.23
CA LYS A 617 -15.09 17.29 4.53
C LYS A 617 -16.45 17.70 3.96
N LYS A 618 -17.10 18.68 4.61
CA LYS A 618 -18.37 19.26 4.19
C LYS A 618 -18.15 20.42 3.25
#